data_AF-A0A240EI46-F1
#
_entry.id   AF-A0A240EI46-F1
#
_cell.length_a   1.000
_cell.length_b   1.000
_cell.length_c   1.000
_cell.angle_alpha   90.00
_cell.angle_beta   90.00
_cell.angle_gamma   90.00
#
_symmetry.space_group_name_H-M   'P 1'
#
loop_
_entity.id
_entity.type
_entity.pdbx_description
1 polymer ?
#
loop_
_entity_poly.entity_id
_entity_poly.type
_entity_poly.pdbx_seq_one_letter_code
_entity_poly.pdbx_strand_id
1 'polypeptide(L)'
;MFINKAKNLDNILNNKEKGIVDTDQVDFSFQLHRNAAMFELDNQDAKPTTENYQEAACHIKETTGVVLSVEQVIRILNLFPSARIKLAVYKGCSDSEVRELVYEAACGFFAGSEAPTYGDGINMDRYIAHLQTQAKVMGYNVEKI
;
A
#
# COMPACT_ATOMS: atom_id res chain seq x y z
N MET A 1 6.89 -9.70 -4.97
CA MET A 1 6.84 -10.84 -5.93
C MET A 1 6.68 -10.27 -7.34
N PHE A 2 7.78 -9.92 -8.03
CA PHE A 2 7.77 -9.18 -9.32
C PHE A 2 7.31 -9.99 -10.54
N ILE A 3 6.80 -11.20 -10.36
CA ILE A 3 6.59 -12.17 -11.45
C ILE A 3 5.28 -11.91 -12.21
N ASN A 4 4.27 -11.28 -11.59
CA ASN A 4 2.99 -11.02 -12.27
C ASN A 4 2.99 -9.77 -13.16
N LYS A 5 3.81 -8.75 -12.87
CA LYS A 5 3.97 -7.58 -13.76
C LYS A 5 4.73 -7.91 -15.04
N ALA A 6 5.77 -8.76 -14.95
CA ALA A 6 6.56 -9.18 -16.10
C ALA A 6 5.75 -10.00 -17.11
N LYS A 7 4.93 -10.95 -16.64
CA LYS A 7 4.05 -11.74 -17.51
C LYS A 7 3.02 -10.88 -18.26
N ASN A 8 2.56 -9.80 -17.64
CA ASN A 8 1.61 -8.88 -18.28
C ASN A 8 2.32 -8.02 -19.34
N LEU A 9 3.54 -7.55 -19.06
CA LEU A 9 4.37 -6.84 -20.06
C LEU A 9 4.72 -7.74 -21.25
N ASP A 10 5.12 -8.99 -21.01
CA ASP A 10 5.47 -9.94 -22.07
C ASP A 10 4.25 -10.29 -22.94
N ASN A 11 3.05 -10.36 -22.36
CA ASN A 11 1.82 -10.54 -23.15
C ASN A 11 1.46 -9.31 -23.99
N ILE A 12 1.69 -8.09 -23.48
CA ILE A 12 1.47 -6.84 -24.24
C ILE A 12 2.50 -6.71 -25.36
N LEU A 13 3.76 -7.06 -25.12
CA LEU A 13 4.84 -7.02 -26.10
C LEU A 13 4.72 -8.14 -27.15
N ASN A 14 4.26 -9.34 -26.78
CA ASN A 14 4.00 -10.42 -27.74
C ASN A 14 2.71 -10.19 -28.56
N ASN A 15 1.73 -9.45 -28.04
CA ASN A 15 0.55 -9.05 -28.80
C ASN A 15 0.81 -7.94 -29.83
N LYS A 16 1.97 -7.25 -29.78
CA LYS A 16 2.39 -6.32 -30.84
C LYS A 16 2.60 -7.01 -32.19
N GLU A 17 2.99 -8.29 -32.20
CA GLU A 17 3.11 -9.08 -33.44
C GLU A 17 1.75 -9.55 -33.99
N LYS A 18 0.67 -9.38 -33.21
CA LYS A 18 -0.71 -9.70 -33.60
C LYS A 18 -1.66 -8.50 -33.42
N GLY A 19 -1.25 -7.32 -33.86
CA GLY A 19 -2.15 -6.25 -34.35
C GLY A 19 -3.40 -5.86 -33.54
N ILE A 20 -3.48 -6.16 -32.23
CA ILE A 20 -4.59 -5.79 -31.35
C ILE A 20 -3.98 -5.48 -29.98
N VAL A 21 -3.18 -4.42 -29.91
CA VAL A 21 -2.97 -3.67 -28.67
C VAL A 21 -3.74 -2.38 -28.89
N ASP A 22 -4.77 -2.16 -28.08
CA ASP A 22 -5.54 -0.92 -28.08
C ASP A 22 -4.60 0.21 -27.62
N THR A 23 -3.97 0.89 -28.59
CA THR A 23 -2.94 1.91 -28.37
C THR A 23 -3.43 3.00 -27.40
N ASP A 24 -4.73 3.27 -27.40
CA ASP A 24 -5.38 4.26 -26.54
C ASP A 24 -5.35 3.84 -25.04
N GLN A 25 -5.42 2.54 -24.73
CA GLN A 25 -5.33 2.04 -23.35
C GLN A 25 -3.90 2.06 -22.81
N VAL A 26 -2.91 1.78 -23.67
CA VAL A 26 -1.49 1.90 -23.31
C VAL A 26 -1.12 3.35 -23.01
N ASP A 27 -1.65 4.29 -23.80
CA ASP A 27 -1.44 5.71 -23.59
C ASP A 27 -2.10 6.21 -22.29
N PHE A 28 -3.33 5.77 -21.98
CA PHE A 28 -4.01 6.16 -20.74
C PHE A 28 -3.30 5.64 -19.49
N SER A 29 -2.93 4.35 -19.45
CA SER A 29 -2.24 3.76 -18.30
C SER A 29 -0.88 4.41 -18.04
N PHE A 30 -0.15 4.73 -19.11
CA PHE A 30 1.12 5.45 -19.01
C PHE A 30 0.94 6.88 -18.48
N GLN A 31 -0.08 7.60 -18.97
CA GLN A 31 -0.41 8.93 -18.45
C GLN A 31 -0.77 8.88 -16.97
N LEU A 32 -1.57 7.91 -16.53
CA LEU A 32 -1.92 7.74 -15.13
C LEU A 32 -0.70 7.49 -14.25
N HIS A 33 0.20 6.59 -14.69
CA HIS A 33 1.43 6.29 -13.97
C HIS A 33 2.35 7.53 -13.87
N ARG A 34 2.51 8.26 -14.98
CA ARG A 34 3.26 9.51 -15.00
C ARG A 34 2.67 10.53 -14.04
N ASN A 35 1.34 10.70 -14.03
CA ASN A 35 0.68 11.65 -13.14
C ASN A 35 0.87 11.29 -11.67
N ALA A 36 0.78 10.00 -11.32
CA ALA A 36 1.04 9.53 -9.96
C ALA A 36 2.50 9.80 -9.54
N ALA A 37 3.46 9.48 -10.41
CA ALA A 37 4.88 9.73 -10.14
C ALA A 37 5.19 11.24 -10.00
N MET A 38 4.60 12.08 -10.87
CA MET A 38 4.75 13.53 -10.78
C MET A 38 4.16 14.07 -9.48
N PHE A 39 2.97 13.60 -9.07
CA PHE A 39 2.37 13.97 -7.80
C PHE A 39 3.29 13.63 -6.61
N GLU A 40 3.91 12.45 -6.61
CA GLU A 40 4.85 12.06 -5.56
C GLU A 40 6.11 12.93 -5.55
N LEU A 41 6.66 13.27 -6.72
CA LEU A 41 7.82 14.16 -6.84
C LEU A 41 7.50 15.58 -6.35
N ASP A 42 6.37 16.14 -6.77
CA ASP A 42 5.92 17.48 -6.38
C ASP A 42 5.68 17.61 -4.87
N ASN A 43 5.40 16.49 -4.19
CA ASN A 43 5.09 16.42 -2.77
C ASN A 43 6.11 15.61 -1.95
N GLN A 44 7.31 15.35 -2.47
CA GLN A 44 8.30 14.46 -1.83
C GLN A 44 8.65 14.87 -0.38
N ASP A 45 8.67 16.18 -0.13
CA ASP A 45 9.02 16.80 1.15
C ASP A 45 7.81 16.99 2.09
N ALA A 46 6.60 16.63 1.64
CA ALA A 46 5.40 16.71 2.46
C ALA A 46 5.55 15.81 3.70
N LYS A 47 5.16 16.32 4.87
CA LYS A 47 5.26 15.61 6.15
C LYS A 47 3.89 15.57 6.82
N PRO A 48 3.36 14.37 7.16
CA PRO A 48 2.15 14.27 7.97
C PRO A 48 2.36 14.91 9.34
N THR A 49 1.28 15.42 9.93
CA THR A 49 1.30 15.89 11.33
C THR A 49 1.23 14.70 12.29
N THR A 50 1.46 14.96 13.58
CA THR A 50 1.32 13.96 14.64
C THR A 50 -0.09 13.34 14.63
N GLU A 51 -1.12 14.15 14.43
CA GLU A 51 -2.52 13.72 14.36
C GLU A 51 -2.74 12.77 13.17
N ASN A 52 -2.15 13.07 12.00
CA ASN A 52 -2.25 12.16 10.85
C ASN A 52 -1.61 10.80 11.14
N TYR A 53 -0.48 10.76 11.86
CA TYR A 53 0.14 9.51 12.26
C TYR A 53 -0.67 8.76 13.34
N GLN A 54 -1.37 9.48 14.22
CA GLN A 54 -2.28 8.87 15.18
C GLN A 54 -3.47 8.21 14.48
N GLU A 55 -4.05 8.88 13.48
CA GLU A 55 -5.11 8.30 12.65
C GLU A 55 -4.62 7.05 11.91
N ALA A 56 -3.41 7.09 11.32
CA ALA A 56 -2.82 5.93 10.68
C ALA A 56 -2.57 4.77 11.67
N ALA A 57 -2.11 5.06 12.89
CA ALA A 57 -1.95 4.05 13.94
C ALA A 57 -3.30 3.40 14.32
N CYS A 58 -4.34 4.23 14.46
CA CYS A 58 -5.69 3.77 14.74
C CYS A 58 -6.21 2.87 13.62
N HIS A 59 -6.03 3.31 12.37
CA HIS A 59 -6.46 2.56 11.20
C HIS A 59 -5.74 1.20 11.09
N ILE A 60 -4.43 1.15 11.30
CA ILE A 60 -3.67 -0.12 11.32
C ILE A 60 -4.19 -1.04 12.42
N LYS A 61 -4.43 -0.50 13.62
CA LYS A 61 -4.98 -1.28 14.73
C LYS A 61 -6.36 -1.85 14.40
N GLU A 62 -7.26 -1.04 13.85
CA GLU A 62 -8.63 -1.46 13.51
C GLU A 62 -8.66 -2.51 12.40
N THR A 63 -7.75 -2.43 11.43
CA THR A 63 -7.72 -3.34 10.28
C THR A 63 -6.93 -4.63 10.52
N THR A 64 -5.90 -4.57 11.38
CA THR A 64 -4.96 -5.69 11.58
C THR A 64 -4.90 -6.21 13.00
N GLY A 65 -5.38 -5.46 13.98
CA GLY A 65 -5.17 -5.70 15.40
C GLY A 65 -3.76 -5.34 15.89
N VAL A 66 -2.83 -4.92 15.03
CA VAL A 66 -1.46 -4.56 15.44
C VAL A 66 -1.44 -3.17 16.07
N VAL A 67 -0.90 -3.08 17.29
CA VAL A 67 -0.83 -1.84 18.06
C VAL A 67 0.51 -1.17 17.83
N LEU A 68 0.48 0.06 17.29
CA LEU A 68 1.67 0.85 16.99
C LEU A 68 1.65 2.18 17.72
N SER A 69 2.81 2.61 18.22
CA SER A 69 3.01 4.00 18.63
C SER A 69 3.17 4.89 17.39
N VAL A 70 2.94 6.20 17.56
CA VAL A 70 3.16 7.21 16.51
C VAL A 70 4.58 7.11 15.94
N GLU A 71 5.59 6.95 16.79
CA GLU A 71 6.98 6.80 16.36
C GLU A 71 7.21 5.56 15.50
N GLN A 72 6.55 4.44 15.82
CA GLN A 72 6.63 3.22 15.03
C GLN A 72 5.97 3.41 13.67
N VAL A 73 4.80 4.07 13.61
CA VAL A 73 4.13 4.39 12.35
C VAL A 73 5.00 5.31 11.49
N ILE A 74 5.64 6.34 12.07
CA ILE A 74 6.58 7.20 11.35
C ILE A 74 7.70 6.38 10.71
N ARG A 75 8.33 5.48 11.49
CA ARG A 75 9.43 4.63 10.99
C ARG A 75 8.97 3.70 9.87
N ILE A 76 7.81 3.09 10.01
CA ILE A 76 7.24 2.20 8.99
C ILE A 76 6.94 3.01 7.73
N LEU A 77 6.15 4.09 7.81
CA LEU A 77 5.74 4.87 6.64
C LEU A 77 6.91 5.59 5.94
N ASN A 78 8.04 5.82 6.61
CA ASN A 78 9.26 6.29 5.94
C ASN A 78 9.80 5.28 4.92
N LEU A 79 9.49 3.99 5.06
CA LEU A 79 9.82 2.96 4.07
C LEU A 79 8.81 2.89 2.91
N PHE A 80 7.63 3.52 3.09
CA PHE A 80 6.52 3.51 2.13
C PHE A 80 6.15 4.95 1.75
N PRO A 81 6.97 5.61 0.89
CA PRO A 81 6.86 7.04 0.63
C PRO A 81 5.50 7.45 0.07
N SER A 82 4.87 6.65 -0.79
CA SER A 82 3.54 6.93 -1.35
C SER A 82 2.48 7.07 -0.25
N ALA A 83 2.48 6.17 0.74
CA ALA A 83 1.58 6.22 1.89
C ALA A 83 1.86 7.47 2.75
N ARG A 84 3.13 7.74 3.05
CA ARG A 84 3.54 8.93 3.84
C ARG A 84 3.15 10.25 3.16
N ILE A 85 3.41 10.37 1.85
CA ILE A 85 3.13 11.59 1.08
C ILE A 85 1.63 11.83 1.02
N LYS A 86 0.84 10.82 0.64
CA LYS A 86 -0.61 10.96 0.55
C LYS A 86 -1.26 11.21 1.91
N LEU A 87 -0.77 10.56 2.97
CA LEU A 87 -1.21 10.85 4.34
C LEU A 87 -0.99 12.33 4.72
N ALA A 88 0.11 12.93 4.27
CA ALA A 88 0.39 14.36 4.47
C ALA A 88 -0.53 15.26 3.64
N VAL A 89 -0.64 14.99 2.33
CA VAL A 89 -1.36 15.84 1.39
C VAL A 89 -2.87 15.83 1.64
N TYR A 90 -3.44 14.65 1.91
CA TYR A 90 -4.87 14.48 2.20
C TYR A 90 -5.22 14.67 3.69
N LYS A 91 -4.24 15.07 4.50
CA LYS A 91 -4.43 15.43 5.92
C LYS A 91 -5.08 14.30 6.74
N GLY A 92 -4.53 13.09 6.64
CA GLY A 92 -4.94 11.96 7.47
C GLY A 92 -5.63 10.83 6.70
N CYS A 93 -6.37 9.99 7.41
CA CYS A 93 -6.97 8.75 6.91
C CYS A 93 -8.46 8.90 6.52
N SER A 94 -8.91 10.13 6.24
CA SER A 94 -10.28 10.37 5.77
C SER A 94 -10.51 9.85 4.34
N ASP A 95 -9.47 9.89 3.51
CA ASP A 95 -9.48 9.38 2.14
C ASP A 95 -9.29 7.85 2.12
N SER A 96 -10.09 7.14 1.32
CA SER A 96 -10.03 5.68 1.20
C SER A 96 -8.74 5.18 0.59
N GLU A 97 -8.17 5.90 -0.38
CA GLU A 97 -6.89 5.56 -1.01
C GLU A 97 -5.75 5.64 0.03
N VAL A 98 -5.78 6.66 0.90
CA VAL A 98 -4.80 6.79 1.98
C VAL A 98 -4.90 5.61 2.95
N ARG A 99 -6.12 5.22 3.33
CA ARG A 99 -6.33 4.06 4.21
C ARG A 99 -5.79 2.77 3.59
N GLU A 100 -6.10 2.53 2.32
CA GLU A 100 -5.61 1.37 1.59
C GLU A 100 -4.07 1.34 1.54
N LEU A 101 -3.43 2.48 1.25
CA LEU A 101 -1.97 2.58 1.24
C LEU A 101 -1.33 2.42 2.62
N VAL A 102 -1.99 2.87 3.68
CA VAL A 102 -1.52 2.65 5.07
C VAL A 102 -1.65 1.17 5.44
N TYR A 103 -2.73 0.50 5.05
CA TYR A 103 -2.91 -0.95 5.25
C TYR A 103 -1.90 -1.76 4.42
N GLU A 104 -1.69 -1.38 3.17
CA GLU A 104 -0.67 -1.93 2.27
C GLU A 104 0.73 -1.83 2.89
N ALA A 105 1.08 -0.65 3.44
CA ALA A 105 2.36 -0.45 4.13
C ALA A 105 2.51 -1.38 5.35
N ALA A 106 1.45 -1.59 6.12
CA ALA A 106 1.46 -2.53 7.24
C ALA A 106 1.64 -3.99 6.77
N CYS A 107 0.94 -4.39 5.71
CA CYS A 107 1.10 -5.70 5.08
C CYS A 107 2.52 -5.93 4.57
N GLY A 108 3.06 -4.95 3.83
CA GLY A 108 4.41 -4.99 3.31
C GLY A 108 5.46 -5.06 4.40
N PHE A 109 5.27 -4.34 5.51
CA PHE A 109 6.20 -4.35 6.64
C PHE A 109 6.18 -5.66 7.42
N PHE A 110 4.99 -6.18 7.77
CA PHE A 110 4.88 -7.35 8.65
C PHE A 110 4.91 -8.69 7.90
N ALA A 111 4.25 -8.78 6.74
CA ALA A 111 4.11 -10.01 5.98
C ALA A 111 5.04 -10.06 4.75
N GLY A 112 5.70 -8.94 4.40
CA GLY A 112 6.52 -8.87 3.19
C GLY A 112 5.71 -9.04 1.90
N SER A 113 4.39 -8.79 1.97
CA SER A 113 3.45 -9.01 0.87
C SER A 113 2.61 -7.77 0.62
N GLU A 114 2.02 -7.72 -0.58
CA GLU A 114 0.96 -6.77 -0.87
C GLU A 114 -0.29 -7.10 -0.06
N ALA A 115 -1.18 -6.12 0.14
CA ALA A 115 -2.48 -6.34 0.75
C ALA A 115 -3.32 -7.27 -0.15
N PRO A 116 -4.01 -8.28 0.42
CA PRO A 116 -4.93 -9.09 -0.33
C PRO A 116 -6.06 -8.26 -0.92
N THR A 117 -6.36 -8.49 -2.18
CA THR A 117 -7.51 -7.94 -2.88
C THR A 117 -8.64 -8.97 -2.92
N TYR A 118 -9.88 -8.51 -3.15
CA TYR A 118 -11.05 -9.41 -3.21
C TYR A 118 -10.90 -10.53 -4.26
N GLY A 119 -10.14 -10.28 -5.34
CA GLY A 119 -9.91 -11.24 -6.42
C GLY A 119 -8.96 -12.39 -6.06
N ASP A 120 -8.20 -12.30 -4.96
CA ASP A 120 -7.14 -13.26 -4.65
C ASP A 120 -7.64 -14.59 -4.08
N GLY A 121 -8.93 -14.68 -3.73
CA GLY A 121 -9.52 -15.88 -3.11
C GLY A 121 -8.92 -16.22 -1.75
N ILE A 122 -8.30 -15.25 -1.08
CA ILE A 122 -7.65 -15.41 0.21
C ILE A 122 -8.70 -15.32 1.33
N ASN A 123 -8.60 -16.23 2.29
CA ASN A 123 -9.35 -16.11 3.54
C ASN A 123 -8.73 -14.98 4.39
N MET A 124 -9.43 -13.85 4.49
CA MET A 124 -8.93 -12.66 5.20
C MET A 124 -8.61 -12.93 6.66
N ASP A 125 -9.43 -13.71 7.37
CA ASP A 125 -9.19 -14.03 8.79
C ASP A 125 -7.84 -14.77 8.97
N ARG A 126 -7.53 -15.70 8.07
CA ARG A 126 -6.24 -16.42 8.08
C ARG A 126 -5.08 -15.49 7.76
N TYR A 127 -5.26 -14.56 6.81
CA TYR A 127 -4.24 -13.60 6.47
C TYR A 127 -3.95 -12.64 7.63
N ILE A 128 -4.98 -12.09 8.26
CA ILE A 128 -4.84 -11.23 9.43
C ILE A 128 -4.17 -11.99 10.58
N ALA A 129 -4.56 -13.25 10.85
CA ALA A 129 -3.90 -14.07 11.87
C ALA A 129 -2.41 -14.31 11.56
N HIS A 130 -2.06 -14.49 10.28
CA HIS A 130 -0.67 -14.59 9.86
C HIS A 130 0.09 -13.28 10.10
N LEU A 131 -0.47 -12.14 9.67
CA LEU A 131 0.13 -10.81 9.85
C LEU A 131 0.34 -10.49 11.33
N GLN A 132 -0.65 -10.78 12.18
CA GLN A 132 -0.55 -10.65 13.63
C GLN A 132 0.55 -11.55 14.23
N THR A 133 0.72 -12.76 13.68
CA THR A 133 1.79 -13.66 14.12
C THR A 133 3.16 -13.10 13.76
N GLN A 134 3.34 -12.57 12.55
CA GLN A 134 4.60 -11.93 12.15
C GLN A 134 4.90 -10.70 13.02
N ALA A 135 3.90 -9.84 13.25
CA ALA A 135 4.05 -8.67 14.12
C ALA A 135 4.53 -9.05 15.53
N LYS A 136 3.96 -10.12 16.13
CA LYS A 136 4.41 -10.64 17.43
C LYS A 136 5.84 -11.16 17.40
N VAL A 137 6.22 -11.89 16.35
CA VAL A 137 7.61 -12.39 16.19
C VAL A 137 8.61 -11.23 16.10
N MET A 138 8.21 -10.12 15.48
CA MET A 138 9.00 -8.89 15.41
C MET A 138 8.99 -8.06 16.71
N GLY A 139 8.24 -8.48 17.75
CA GLY A 139 8.18 -7.82 19.05
C GLY A 139 7.09 -6.76 19.21
N TYR A 140 6.07 -6.76 18.34
CA TYR A 140 4.95 -5.82 18.40
C TYR A 140 3.76 -6.41 19.17
N ASN A 141 2.97 -5.51 19.77
CA ASN A 141 1.74 -5.86 20.47
C ASN A 141 0.59 -6.04 19.48
N VAL A 142 -0.32 -6.97 19.80
CA VAL A 142 -1.52 -7.24 19.00
C VAL A 142 -2.71 -7.39 19.91
N GLU A 143 -3.81 -6.74 19.54
CA GLU A 143 -5.14 -6.88 20.14
C GLU A 143 -6.06 -7.68 19.21
N LYS A 144 -7.04 -8.36 19.80
CA LYS A 144 -8.10 -8.99 19.00
C LYS A 144 -9.01 -7.91 18.44
N ILE A 145 -9.26 -8.00 17.14
CA ILE A 145 -10.28 -7.26 16.39
C ILE A 145 -11.48 -8.16 16.13
#